data_AF-A0A7J2LGC0-F1
#
_entry.id   AF-A0A7J2LGC0-F1
#
_cell.length_a   1.000
_cell.length_b   1.000
_cell.length_c   1.000
_cell.angle_alpha   90.00
_cell.angle_beta   90.00
_cell.angle_gamma   90.00
#
_symmetry.space_group_name_H-M   'P 1'
#
loop_
_entity.id
_entity.type
_entity.pdbx_description
1 polymer ?
#
loop_
_entity_poly.entity_id
_entity_poly.type
_entity_poly.pdbx_seq_one_letter_code
_entity_poly.pdbx_strand_id
1 'polypeptide(L)'
;FGVYQKMVVAKATDPNITAVCQDGGVVTAILASTLEDGTIDGAVVSGLGEKPFYPVPIIAKSLEELLEAAGTRYTYSPNLLALRDIAKFESVAVVGTPCHIQSIRKMQKIPLKKYTRRINYLIGLFCTESFQYEGLMSALSEKLGISPRDIKKMSIKAKMIIYTKSGEEKSIPLKELRPYMRTGCHYCTDFSSELADISVGAVGLTGWNLVIIRSEKGEEIFNQVMEKGILETRPVEQEKRALELLSKLTKMKRKRGT
;
A
#
# COMPACT_ATOMS: atom_id res chain seq x y z
N PHE A 1 -13.06 8.57 7.48
CA PHE A 1 -11.81 7.90 7.04
C PHE A 1 -10.76 8.00 8.17
N GLY A 2 -11.21 7.74 9.40
CA GLY A 2 -10.40 7.84 10.62
C GLY A 2 -10.12 9.26 11.11
N VAL A 3 -9.55 9.34 12.31
CA VAL A 3 -8.93 10.55 12.88
C VAL A 3 -7.63 10.82 12.13
N TYR A 4 -7.32 12.10 11.89
CA TYR A 4 -6.12 12.54 11.22
C TYR A 4 -5.77 13.97 11.64
N GLN A 5 -4.51 14.36 11.45
CA GLN A 5 -4.01 15.71 11.70
C GLN A 5 -4.07 16.55 10.42
N LYS A 6 -3.53 16.01 9.32
CA LYS A 6 -3.42 16.70 8.02
C LYS A 6 -3.63 15.74 6.86
N MET A 7 -4.07 16.28 5.73
CA MET A 7 -4.18 15.54 4.48
C MET A 7 -3.62 16.38 3.34
N VAL A 8 -2.86 15.74 2.46
CA VAL A 8 -2.23 16.39 1.30
C VAL A 8 -2.31 15.46 0.09
N VAL A 9 -2.11 16.03 -1.09
CA VAL A 9 -1.79 15.25 -2.28
C VAL A 9 -0.30 15.36 -2.52
N ALA A 10 0.36 14.21 -2.73
CA ALA A 10 1.81 14.13 -2.82
C ALA A 10 2.29 13.19 -3.92
N LYS A 11 3.50 13.47 -4.43
CA LYS A 11 4.20 12.67 -5.44
C LYS A 11 5.70 12.72 -5.17
N ALA A 12 6.39 11.60 -5.39
CA ALA A 12 7.85 11.52 -5.35
C ALA A 12 8.50 12.34 -6.47
N THR A 13 9.61 12.98 -6.16
CA THR A 13 10.40 13.75 -7.14
C THR A 13 11.41 12.88 -7.90
N ASP A 14 11.82 11.74 -7.34
CA ASP A 14 12.79 10.83 -7.96
C ASP A 14 12.20 10.10 -9.21
N PRO A 15 12.81 10.25 -10.39
CA PRO A 15 12.39 9.56 -11.61
C PRO A 15 12.47 8.03 -11.51
N ASN A 16 13.44 7.47 -10.79
CA ASN A 16 13.59 6.03 -10.61
C ASN A 16 12.40 5.45 -9.85
N ILE A 17 11.95 6.15 -8.79
CA ILE A 17 10.76 5.77 -8.03
C ILE A 17 9.49 5.92 -8.87
N THR A 18 9.33 7.06 -9.55
CA THR A 18 8.11 7.33 -10.31
C THR A 18 7.94 6.39 -11.52
N ALA A 19 9.04 5.88 -12.08
CA ALA A 19 9.02 4.91 -13.18
C ALA A 19 8.41 3.54 -12.80
N VAL A 20 8.60 3.09 -11.55
CA VAL A 20 8.14 1.76 -11.10
C VAL A 20 6.92 1.80 -10.19
N CYS A 21 6.57 2.97 -9.65
CA CYS A 21 5.51 3.07 -8.65
C CYS A 21 4.10 2.77 -9.20
N GLN A 22 3.20 2.44 -8.27
CA GLN A 22 1.79 2.27 -8.61
C GLN A 22 1.14 3.59 -9.04
N ASP A 23 1.38 4.65 -8.28
CA ASP A 23 0.69 5.94 -8.43
C ASP A 23 1.68 7.11 -8.30
N GLY A 24 1.80 7.70 -7.12
CA GLY A 24 2.68 8.86 -6.88
C GLY A 24 4.03 8.51 -6.24
N GLY A 25 4.32 7.24 -5.94
CA GLY A 25 5.62 6.82 -5.39
C GLY A 25 5.89 7.21 -3.94
N VAL A 26 4.91 7.79 -3.23
CA VAL A 26 5.10 8.36 -1.88
C VAL A 26 5.62 7.35 -0.87
N VAL A 27 5.11 6.12 -0.87
CA VAL A 27 5.51 5.09 0.09
C VAL A 27 6.99 4.74 -0.09
N THR A 28 7.41 4.45 -1.31
CA THR A 28 8.81 4.13 -1.64
C THR A 28 9.72 5.31 -1.32
N ALA A 29 9.31 6.54 -1.63
CA ALA A 29 10.10 7.74 -1.36
C ALA A 29 10.32 8.00 0.14
N ILE A 30 9.28 7.83 0.96
CA ILE A 30 9.41 7.94 2.42
C ILE A 30 10.38 6.88 2.95
N LEU A 31 10.21 5.61 2.55
CA LEU A 31 11.07 4.52 3.03
C LEU A 31 12.52 4.67 2.57
N ALA A 32 12.75 5.12 1.33
CA ALA A 32 14.09 5.35 0.81
C ALA A 32 14.81 6.44 1.61
N SER A 33 14.14 7.59 1.85
CA SER A 33 14.68 8.70 2.62
C SER A 33 15.06 8.29 4.05
N THR A 34 14.22 7.50 4.72
CA THR A 34 14.42 7.10 6.11
C THR A 34 15.38 5.92 6.27
N LEU A 35 15.61 5.12 5.23
CA LEU A 35 16.73 4.18 5.18
C LEU A 35 18.05 4.93 4.98
N GLU A 36 18.08 5.89 4.06
CA GLU A 36 19.28 6.66 3.70
C GLU A 36 19.84 7.45 4.89
N ASP A 37 18.98 8.05 5.72
CA ASP A 37 19.42 8.79 6.90
C ASP A 37 19.50 7.96 8.18
N GLY A 38 19.21 6.65 8.11
CA GLY A 38 19.28 5.73 9.24
C GLY A 38 18.15 5.87 10.26
N THR A 39 17.08 6.63 9.98
CA THR A 39 15.86 6.64 10.82
C THR A 39 15.29 5.23 10.99
N ILE A 40 15.37 4.41 9.94
CA ILE A 40 15.12 2.98 9.97
C ILE A 40 16.31 2.23 9.36
N ASP A 41 16.53 1.00 9.80
CA ASP A 41 17.50 0.06 9.23
C ASP A 41 16.82 -1.11 8.48
N GLY A 42 15.48 -1.08 8.38
CA GLY A 42 14.71 -2.02 7.58
C GLY A 42 13.27 -1.62 7.33
N ALA A 43 12.70 -2.05 6.21
CA ALA A 43 11.32 -1.79 5.83
C ALA A 43 10.57 -3.08 5.52
N VAL A 44 9.56 -3.42 6.32
CA VAL A 44 8.67 -4.55 6.02
C VAL A 44 7.74 -4.18 4.87
N VAL A 45 7.95 -4.80 3.71
CA VAL A 45 7.22 -4.54 2.47
C VAL A 45 6.78 -5.85 1.79
N SER A 46 5.99 -5.72 0.72
CA SER A 46 5.63 -6.84 -0.14
C SER A 46 6.62 -6.90 -1.31
N GLY A 47 7.50 -7.90 -1.33
CA GLY A 47 8.32 -8.24 -2.49
C GLY A 47 7.59 -9.18 -3.47
N LEU A 48 8.33 -9.72 -4.42
CA LEU A 48 7.86 -10.75 -5.38
C LEU A 48 8.54 -12.09 -5.11
N GLY A 49 7.75 -13.16 -5.11
CA GLY A 49 8.27 -14.52 -5.08
C GLY A 49 8.54 -15.07 -6.49
N GLU A 50 8.80 -16.37 -6.56
CA GLU A 50 9.11 -17.07 -7.82
C GLU A 50 7.93 -17.07 -8.81
N LYS A 51 6.70 -17.19 -8.29
CA LYS A 51 5.49 -17.14 -9.11
C LYS A 51 5.24 -15.71 -9.60
N PRO A 52 4.89 -15.48 -10.88
CA PRO A 52 4.64 -14.14 -11.42
C PRO A 52 3.57 -13.39 -10.62
N PHE A 53 3.81 -12.13 -10.24
CA PHE A 53 2.88 -11.33 -9.44
C PHE A 53 2.49 -11.93 -8.09
N TYR A 54 3.21 -12.96 -7.61
CA TYR A 54 2.96 -13.55 -6.29
C TYR A 54 3.69 -12.74 -5.21
N PRO A 55 2.97 -12.08 -4.30
CA PRO A 55 3.62 -11.26 -3.31
C PRO A 55 4.17 -12.11 -2.16
N VAL A 56 5.37 -11.76 -1.70
CA VAL A 56 6.00 -12.36 -0.52
C VAL A 56 6.45 -11.28 0.46
N PRO A 57 6.39 -11.52 1.77
CA PRO A 57 6.85 -10.56 2.76
C PRO A 57 8.38 -10.51 2.77
N ILE A 58 8.98 -9.31 2.72
CA ILE A 58 10.43 -9.11 2.88
C ILE A 58 10.71 -7.96 3.85
N ILE A 59 11.95 -7.88 4.35
CA ILE A 59 12.46 -6.69 5.03
C ILE A 59 13.51 -6.07 4.12
N ALA A 60 13.11 -5.02 3.40
CA ALA A 60 13.98 -4.30 2.49
C ALA A 60 14.98 -3.43 3.27
N LYS A 61 16.23 -3.37 2.79
CA LYS A 61 17.35 -2.66 3.44
C LYS A 61 17.98 -1.60 2.53
N SER A 62 17.59 -1.55 1.26
CA SER A 62 18.17 -0.63 0.29
C SER A 62 17.10 -0.07 -0.65
N LEU A 63 17.47 0.99 -1.38
CA LEU A 63 16.60 1.57 -2.41
C LEU A 63 16.26 0.54 -3.50
N GLU A 64 17.23 -0.27 -3.92
CA GLU A 64 17.04 -1.28 -4.96
C GLU A 64 15.95 -2.29 -4.55
N GLU A 65 16.03 -2.84 -3.34
CA GLU A 65 15.03 -3.78 -2.82
C GLU A 65 13.63 -3.11 -2.69
N LEU A 66 13.59 -1.81 -2.36
CA LEU A 66 12.34 -1.04 -2.33
C LEU A 66 11.75 -0.81 -3.73
N LEU A 67 12.59 -0.56 -4.74
CA LEU A 67 12.17 -0.40 -6.13
C LEU A 67 11.62 -1.71 -6.70
N GLU A 68 12.26 -2.85 -6.40
CA GLU A 68 11.77 -4.19 -6.75
C GLU A 68 10.43 -4.53 -6.07
N ALA A 69 10.24 -4.05 -4.83
CA ALA A 69 9.00 -4.21 -4.09
C ALA A 69 7.89 -3.24 -4.55
N ALA A 70 8.18 -2.23 -5.36
CA ALA A 70 7.21 -1.22 -5.76
C ALA A 70 6.09 -1.78 -6.65
N GLY A 71 4.94 -1.09 -6.63
CA GLY A 71 3.76 -1.47 -7.39
C GLY A 71 2.76 -2.34 -6.61
N THR A 72 1.48 -2.22 -6.95
CA THR A 72 0.42 -2.93 -6.24
C THR A 72 0.25 -4.35 -6.77
N ARG A 73 0.20 -5.30 -5.85
CA ARG A 73 -0.24 -6.67 -6.09
C ARG A 73 -1.62 -6.80 -5.44
N TYR A 74 -2.64 -7.13 -6.22
CA TYR A 74 -4.02 -7.21 -5.72
C TYR A 74 -4.34 -8.53 -4.99
N THR A 75 -3.34 -9.38 -4.81
CA THR A 75 -3.39 -10.62 -4.04
C THR A 75 -2.77 -10.42 -2.65
N TYR A 76 -3.01 -11.34 -1.73
CA TYR A 76 -2.62 -11.15 -0.33
C TYR A 76 -1.15 -11.45 -0.08
N SER A 77 -0.42 -10.46 0.45
CA SER A 77 0.91 -10.63 1.04
C SER A 77 0.82 -10.71 2.57
N PRO A 78 1.30 -11.77 3.22
CA PRO A 78 1.32 -11.87 4.68
C PRO A 78 2.50 -11.09 5.30
N ASN A 79 2.55 -9.76 5.10
CA ASN A 79 3.66 -8.88 5.52
C ASN A 79 4.08 -9.07 6.99
N LEU A 80 3.14 -9.41 7.88
CA LEU A 80 3.43 -9.62 9.31
C LEU A 80 4.35 -10.81 9.59
N LEU A 81 4.51 -11.76 8.66
CA LEU A 81 5.46 -12.87 8.84
C LEU A 81 6.91 -12.39 8.89
N ALA A 82 7.23 -11.27 8.23
CA ALA A 82 8.54 -10.65 8.32
C ALA A 82 8.88 -10.16 9.75
N LEU A 83 7.87 -9.91 10.60
CA LEU A 83 8.11 -9.49 11.99
C LEU A 83 8.81 -10.57 12.84
N ARG A 84 8.89 -11.83 12.37
CA ARG A 84 9.67 -12.89 13.02
C ARG A 84 11.16 -12.56 13.09
N ASP A 85 11.66 -11.86 12.08
CA ASP A 85 13.08 -11.50 11.94
C ASP A 85 13.38 -10.08 12.44
N ILE A 86 12.38 -9.38 12.99
CA ILE A 86 12.50 -7.98 13.42
C ILE A 86 13.56 -7.76 14.50
N ALA A 87 13.94 -8.80 15.24
CA ALA A 87 14.98 -8.73 16.27
C ALA A 87 16.39 -8.53 15.70
N LYS A 88 16.59 -8.75 14.39
CA LYS A 88 17.84 -8.51 13.66
C LYS A 88 18.03 -7.03 13.27
N PHE A 89 17.07 -6.19 13.64
CA PHE A 89 16.99 -4.78 13.28
C PHE A 89 16.81 -3.93 14.52
N GLU A 90 17.29 -2.69 14.48
CA GLU A 90 17.16 -1.71 15.54
C GLU A 90 15.90 -0.84 15.38
N SER A 91 15.49 -0.55 14.14
CA SER A 91 14.39 0.38 13.85
C SER A 91 13.76 0.08 12.49
N VAL A 92 12.52 -0.40 12.45
CA VAL A 92 11.85 -0.77 11.18
C VAL A 92 10.59 0.02 10.90
N ALA A 93 10.36 0.33 9.63
CA ALA A 93 9.05 0.74 9.14
C ALA A 93 8.23 -0.48 8.68
N VAL A 94 6.91 -0.39 8.76
CA VAL A 94 6.04 -1.43 8.19
C VAL A 94 5.01 -0.83 7.25
N VAL A 95 4.96 -1.37 6.02
CA VAL A 95 3.91 -1.09 5.05
C VAL A 95 2.87 -2.20 5.09
N GLY A 96 1.60 -1.83 5.18
CA GLY A 96 0.52 -2.80 5.17
C GLY A 96 -0.83 -2.22 4.78
N THR A 97 -1.76 -3.10 4.43
CA THR A 97 -3.17 -2.76 4.27
C THR A 97 -3.84 -2.63 5.66
N PRO A 98 -5.09 -2.14 5.76
CA PRO A 98 -5.70 -1.82 7.05
C PRO A 98 -5.69 -2.96 8.06
N CYS A 99 -5.91 -4.21 7.62
CA CYS A 99 -5.88 -5.38 8.50
C CYS A 99 -4.47 -5.67 9.06
N HIS A 100 -3.40 -5.39 8.32
CA HIS A 100 -2.02 -5.48 8.84
C HIS A 100 -1.81 -4.44 9.93
N ILE A 101 -2.21 -3.18 9.66
CA ILE A 101 -2.05 -2.08 10.61
C ILE A 101 -2.82 -2.35 11.90
N GLN A 102 -4.09 -2.79 11.80
CA GLN A 102 -4.90 -3.17 12.96
C GLN A 102 -4.26 -4.31 13.76
N SER A 103 -3.71 -5.32 13.08
CA SER A 103 -3.02 -6.42 13.74
C SER A 103 -1.80 -5.96 14.52
N ILE A 104 -0.97 -5.07 13.93
CA ILE A 104 0.21 -4.52 14.61
C ILE A 104 -0.19 -3.69 15.83
N ARG A 105 -1.17 -2.80 15.69
CA ARG A 105 -1.64 -2.00 16.83
C ARG A 105 -2.21 -2.88 17.95
N LYS A 106 -2.91 -3.97 17.61
CA LYS A 106 -3.33 -4.97 18.61
C LYS A 106 -2.14 -5.64 19.28
N MET A 107 -1.15 -6.09 18.50
CA MET A 107 0.09 -6.71 19.01
C MET A 107 0.85 -5.79 19.98
N GLN A 108 0.87 -4.47 19.72
CA GLN A 108 1.48 -3.47 20.60
C GLN A 108 0.78 -3.34 21.97
N LYS A 109 -0.50 -3.73 22.07
CA LYS A 109 -1.32 -3.62 23.29
C LYS A 109 -1.41 -4.91 24.11
N ILE A 110 -0.89 -6.02 23.60
CA ILE A 110 -0.90 -7.33 24.27
C ILE A 110 0.53 -7.85 24.50
N PRO A 111 0.74 -8.98 25.19
CA PRO A 111 2.07 -9.59 25.42
C PRO A 111 2.81 -10.10 24.17
N LEU A 112 2.73 -9.40 23.04
CA LEU A 112 3.43 -9.67 21.78
C LEU A 112 4.41 -8.53 21.40
N LYS A 113 4.69 -7.61 22.32
CA LYS A 113 5.56 -6.44 22.08
C LYS A 113 6.95 -6.80 21.55
N LYS A 114 7.46 -8.01 21.81
CA LYS A 114 8.74 -8.47 21.23
C LYS A 114 8.79 -8.40 19.70
N TYR A 115 7.64 -8.53 19.02
CA TYR A 115 7.52 -8.45 17.57
C TYR A 115 7.22 -7.04 17.03
N THR A 116 6.99 -6.06 17.92
CA THR A 116 6.58 -4.71 17.51
C THR A 116 7.43 -3.60 18.13
N ARG A 117 8.27 -3.91 19.12
CA ARG A 117 9.07 -2.91 19.86
C ARG A 117 10.09 -2.18 19.00
N ARG A 118 10.50 -2.78 17.89
CA ARG A 118 11.43 -2.21 16.90
C ARG A 118 10.71 -1.44 15.80
N ILE A 119 9.37 -1.44 15.77
CA ILE A 119 8.62 -0.70 14.75
C ILE A 119 8.67 0.79 15.09
N ASN A 120 9.28 1.56 14.20
CA ASN A 120 9.42 3.01 14.29
C ASN A 120 8.13 3.72 13.84
N TYR A 121 7.63 3.37 12.65
CA TYR A 121 6.38 3.91 12.12
C TYR A 121 5.66 2.95 11.16
N LEU A 122 4.38 3.23 10.93
CA LEU A 122 3.48 2.44 10.10
C LEU A 122 2.95 3.24 8.93
N ILE A 123 3.15 2.73 7.71
CA ILE A 123 2.50 3.24 6.49
C ILE A 123 1.33 2.31 6.12
N GLY A 124 0.13 2.86 6.16
CA GLY A 124 -1.12 2.16 5.82
C GLY A 124 -1.58 2.43 4.40
N LEU A 125 -1.72 1.39 3.58
CA LEU A 125 -2.27 1.52 2.23
C LEU A 125 -3.81 1.58 2.27
N PHE A 126 -4.43 2.36 1.39
CA PHE A 126 -5.87 2.25 1.18
C PHE A 126 -6.21 0.89 0.56
N CYS A 127 -7.30 0.26 1.02
CA CYS A 127 -7.66 -1.07 0.56
C CYS A 127 -9.18 -1.28 0.58
N THR A 128 -9.75 -1.62 -0.58
CA THR A 128 -11.12 -2.14 -0.66
C THR A 128 -11.13 -3.64 -0.41
N GLU A 129 -10.33 -4.41 -1.14
CA GLU A 129 -10.34 -5.86 -1.12
C GLU A 129 -9.01 -6.43 -1.64
N SER A 130 -8.83 -7.72 -1.41
CA SER A 130 -7.70 -8.50 -1.92
C SER A 130 -8.25 -9.83 -2.44
N PHE A 131 -7.62 -10.36 -3.49
CA PHE A 131 -8.04 -11.59 -4.16
C PHE A 131 -7.15 -12.78 -3.80
N GLN A 132 -7.69 -13.98 -3.94
CA GLN A 132 -6.90 -15.21 -3.93
C GLN A 132 -6.03 -15.24 -5.19
N TYR A 133 -4.75 -15.63 -5.05
CA TYR A 133 -3.80 -15.60 -6.17
C TYR A 133 -4.26 -16.48 -7.33
N GLU A 134 -4.50 -17.77 -7.06
CA GLU A 134 -4.90 -18.71 -8.12
C GLU A 134 -6.22 -18.27 -8.76
N GLY A 135 -7.20 -17.84 -7.95
CA GLY A 135 -8.48 -17.33 -8.46
C GLY A 135 -8.34 -16.10 -9.37
N LEU A 136 -7.52 -15.11 -8.98
CA LEU A 136 -7.29 -13.94 -9.81
C LEU A 136 -6.55 -14.31 -11.10
N MET A 137 -5.47 -15.09 -11.01
CA MET A 137 -4.66 -15.44 -12.18
C MET A 137 -5.44 -16.29 -13.18
N SER A 138 -6.22 -17.27 -12.73
CA SER A 138 -7.12 -18.04 -13.58
C SER A 138 -8.17 -17.15 -14.25
N ALA A 139 -8.79 -16.22 -13.51
CA ALA A 139 -9.77 -15.31 -14.10
C ALA A 139 -9.18 -14.42 -15.21
N LEU A 140 -7.95 -13.94 -15.03
CA LEU A 140 -7.26 -13.16 -16.06
C LEU A 140 -6.89 -14.01 -17.29
N SER A 141 -6.45 -15.24 -17.07
CA SER A 141 -6.15 -16.18 -18.14
C SER A 141 -7.40 -16.56 -18.94
N GLU A 142 -8.45 -17.02 -18.27
CA GLU A 142 -9.66 -17.53 -18.91
C GLU A 142 -10.50 -16.44 -19.58
N LYS A 143 -10.63 -15.28 -18.93
CA LYS A 143 -11.55 -14.22 -19.40
C LYS A 143 -10.87 -13.20 -20.30
N LEU A 144 -9.57 -12.99 -20.15
CA LEU A 144 -8.83 -11.98 -20.92
C LEU A 144 -7.74 -12.59 -21.82
N GLY A 145 -7.46 -13.89 -21.71
CA GLY A 145 -6.37 -14.53 -22.46
C GLY A 145 -4.99 -14.00 -22.07
N ILE A 146 -4.82 -13.55 -20.81
CA ILE A 146 -3.55 -12.97 -20.34
C ILE A 146 -2.81 -13.97 -19.47
N SER A 147 -1.59 -14.32 -19.88
CA SER A 147 -0.66 -15.03 -19.00
C SER A 147 -0.16 -14.12 -17.88
N PRO A 148 -0.10 -14.58 -16.61
CA PRO A 148 0.48 -13.82 -15.50
C PRO A 148 1.89 -13.30 -15.75
N ARG A 149 2.67 -13.98 -16.62
CA ARG A 149 4.04 -13.57 -16.98
C ARG A 149 4.09 -12.34 -17.87
N ASP A 150 3.02 -12.06 -18.60
CA ASP A 150 2.96 -10.96 -19.56
C ASP A 150 2.41 -9.68 -18.94
N ILE A 151 2.02 -9.74 -17.66
CA ILE A 151 1.53 -8.58 -16.93
C ILE A 151 2.72 -7.66 -16.60
N LYS A 152 2.54 -6.37 -16.89
CA LYS A 152 3.46 -5.29 -16.48
C LYS A 152 2.93 -4.56 -15.26
N LYS A 153 1.63 -4.25 -15.24
CA LYS A 153 0.98 -3.51 -14.15
C LYS A 153 -0.50 -3.86 -14.08
N MET A 154 -1.03 -3.84 -12.86
CA MET A 154 -2.47 -3.91 -12.62
C MET A 154 -2.93 -2.59 -11.99
N SER A 155 -4.16 -2.17 -12.23
CA SER A 155 -4.78 -1.02 -11.55
C SER A 155 -6.27 -1.24 -11.31
N ILE A 156 -6.85 -0.61 -10.29
CA ILE A 156 -8.29 -0.61 -10.05
C ILE A 156 -8.81 0.83 -10.08
N LYS A 157 -9.55 1.17 -11.14
CA LYS A 157 -10.29 2.43 -11.33
C LYS A 157 -11.72 2.10 -11.75
N ALA A 158 -12.55 1.61 -10.82
CA ALA A 158 -13.88 1.02 -11.01
C ALA A 158 -13.93 -0.37 -11.66
N LYS A 159 -13.01 -0.66 -12.58
CA LYS A 159 -12.71 -2.00 -13.12
C LYS A 159 -11.25 -2.35 -12.85
N MET A 160 -10.90 -3.64 -12.90
CA MET A 160 -9.50 -4.02 -12.91
C MET A 160 -8.95 -3.86 -14.32
N ILE A 161 -7.85 -3.12 -14.44
CA ILE A 161 -7.15 -2.82 -15.68
C ILE A 161 -5.79 -3.52 -15.62
N ILE A 162 -5.46 -4.22 -16.69
CA ILE A 162 -4.22 -4.97 -16.86
C ILE A 162 -3.43 -4.33 -18.01
N TYR A 163 -2.24 -3.85 -17.68
CA TYR A 163 -1.27 -3.37 -18.65
C TYR A 163 -0.27 -4.50 -18.89
N THR A 164 -0.15 -4.93 -20.14
CA THR A 164 0.75 -6.01 -20.53
C THR A 164 2.14 -5.47 -20.91
N LYS A 165 3.14 -6.35 -20.98
CA LYS A 165 4.50 -6.03 -21.43
C LYS A 165 4.55 -5.68 -22.92
N SER A 166 3.61 -6.17 -23.73
CA SER A 166 3.47 -5.82 -25.15
C SER A 166 2.86 -4.44 -25.39
N GLY A 167 2.32 -3.79 -24.35
CA GLY A 167 1.67 -2.49 -24.44
C GLY A 167 0.14 -2.53 -24.58
N GLU A 168 -0.46 -3.73 -24.63
CA GLU A 168 -1.91 -3.88 -24.63
C GLU A 168 -2.53 -3.55 -23.27
N GLU A 169 -3.68 -2.88 -23.28
CA GLU A 169 -4.54 -2.64 -22.12
C GLU A 169 -5.81 -3.49 -22.22
N LYS A 170 -6.03 -4.36 -21.22
CA LYS A 170 -7.28 -5.13 -21.07
C LYS A 170 -7.94 -4.79 -19.74
N SER A 171 -9.25 -5.03 -19.63
CA SER A 171 -9.96 -4.76 -18.39
C SER A 171 -11.07 -5.77 -18.10
N ILE A 172 -11.28 -6.05 -16.82
CA ILE A 172 -12.34 -6.93 -16.31
C ILE A 172 -13.16 -6.19 -15.22
N PRO A 173 -14.51 -6.23 -15.29
CA PRO A 173 -15.37 -5.69 -14.24
C PRO A 173 -15.09 -6.32 -12.87
N LEU A 174 -15.04 -5.50 -11.81
CA LEU A 174 -14.80 -6.02 -10.44
C LEU A 174 -15.87 -7.03 -9.98
N LYS A 175 -17.09 -6.93 -10.51
CA LYS A 175 -18.17 -7.90 -10.21
C LYS A 175 -17.78 -9.33 -10.61
N GLU A 176 -17.04 -9.49 -11.70
CA GLU A 176 -16.57 -10.81 -12.16
C GLU A 176 -15.42 -11.36 -11.33
N LEU A 177 -14.68 -10.48 -10.63
CA LEU A 177 -13.60 -10.88 -9.73
C LEU A 177 -14.08 -11.15 -8.31
N ARG A 178 -15.32 -10.78 -7.98
CA ARG A 178 -15.90 -10.93 -6.64
C ARG A 178 -15.86 -12.37 -6.08
N PRO A 179 -16.07 -13.44 -6.88
CA PRO A 179 -15.92 -14.81 -6.39
C PRO A 179 -14.51 -15.15 -5.89
N TYR A 180 -13.48 -14.46 -6.39
CA TYR A 180 -12.09 -14.67 -6.00
C TYR A 180 -11.62 -13.75 -4.87
N MET A 181 -12.50 -12.89 -4.36
CA MET A 181 -12.19 -12.03 -3.22
C MET A 181 -11.93 -12.90 -1.98
N ARG A 182 -10.92 -12.54 -1.18
CA ARG A 182 -10.67 -13.24 0.08
C ARG A 182 -11.84 -13.07 1.05
N THR A 183 -12.24 -14.18 1.68
CA THR A 183 -13.37 -14.22 2.61
C THR A 183 -13.26 -13.17 3.73
N GLY A 184 -12.07 -13.00 4.32
CA GLY A 184 -11.83 -12.00 5.37
C GLY A 184 -12.10 -10.55 4.95
N CYS A 185 -12.05 -10.22 3.65
CA CYS A 185 -12.32 -8.87 3.16
C CYS A 185 -13.80 -8.47 3.29
N HIS A 186 -14.73 -9.45 3.36
CA HIS A 186 -16.14 -9.20 3.58
C HIS A 186 -16.41 -8.53 4.93
N TYR A 187 -15.68 -8.92 5.98
CA TYR A 187 -15.86 -8.44 7.35
C TYR A 187 -15.02 -7.20 7.69
N CYS A 188 -14.15 -6.78 6.79
CA CYS A 188 -13.26 -5.65 7.03
C CYS A 188 -14.00 -4.31 6.82
N THR A 189 -14.02 -3.49 7.86
CA THR A 189 -14.71 -2.19 7.91
C THR A 189 -13.79 -0.98 7.67
N ASP A 190 -12.48 -1.20 7.54
CA ASP A 190 -11.49 -0.14 7.35
C ASP A 190 -11.03 -0.05 5.91
N PHE A 191 -11.14 1.15 5.34
CA PHE A 191 -10.71 1.46 3.98
C PHE A 191 -9.36 2.19 3.96
N SER A 192 -9.21 3.19 4.82
CA SER A 192 -8.16 4.20 4.74
C SER A 192 -6.99 3.94 5.69
N SER A 193 -6.89 2.74 6.27
CA SER A 193 -5.88 2.38 7.27
C SER A 193 -5.91 3.33 8.47
N GLU A 194 -7.05 3.39 9.16
CA GLU A 194 -7.35 4.43 10.16
C GLU A 194 -6.40 4.45 11.37
N LEU A 195 -5.61 3.39 11.58
CA LEU A 195 -4.68 3.25 12.70
C LEU A 195 -3.19 3.35 12.31
N ALA A 196 -2.87 3.73 11.07
CA ALA A 196 -1.48 3.92 10.63
C ALA A 196 -0.92 5.26 11.14
N ASP A 197 0.39 5.48 11.03
CA ASP A 197 0.99 6.78 11.28
C ASP A 197 0.81 7.70 10.06
N ILE A 198 1.01 7.14 8.88
CA ILE A 198 0.74 7.76 7.57
C ILE A 198 -0.12 6.80 6.75
N SER A 199 -1.19 7.28 6.11
CA SER A 199 -1.98 6.47 5.19
C SER A 199 -1.92 6.98 3.76
N VAL A 200 -1.79 6.08 2.79
CA VAL A 200 -1.51 6.43 1.39
C VAL A 200 -2.41 5.63 0.44
N GLY A 201 -2.98 6.31 -0.55
CA GLY A 201 -3.65 5.69 -1.69
C GLY A 201 -3.81 6.65 -2.85
N ALA A 202 -4.52 6.29 -3.92
CA ALA A 202 -4.64 7.12 -5.14
C ALA A 202 -6.09 7.28 -5.63
N VAL A 203 -7.04 7.22 -4.71
CA VAL A 203 -8.47 7.32 -5.03
C VAL A 203 -8.77 8.67 -5.69
N GLY A 204 -9.26 8.63 -6.93
CA GLY A 204 -9.62 9.84 -7.67
C GLY A 204 -8.44 10.62 -8.22
N LEU A 205 -7.21 10.10 -8.11
CA LEU A 205 -5.97 10.74 -8.56
C LEU A 205 -5.26 9.86 -9.60
N THR A 206 -4.41 10.46 -10.43
CA THR A 206 -3.57 9.74 -11.39
C THR A 206 -2.15 10.28 -11.31
N GLY A 207 -1.16 9.41 -11.05
CA GLY A 207 0.24 9.81 -10.89
C GLY A 207 0.55 10.54 -9.57
N TRP A 208 -0.43 10.59 -8.66
CA TRP A 208 -0.36 11.27 -7.37
C TRP A 208 -1.02 10.40 -6.30
N ASN A 209 -0.58 10.56 -5.07
CA ASN A 209 -1.19 9.91 -3.92
C ASN A 209 -1.94 10.91 -3.04
N LEU A 210 -3.07 10.47 -2.50
CA LEU A 210 -3.69 11.08 -1.34
C LEU A 210 -3.00 10.54 -0.08
N VAL A 211 -2.46 11.44 0.73
CA VAL A 211 -1.70 11.13 1.94
C VAL A 211 -2.44 11.69 3.15
N ILE A 212 -2.75 10.84 4.11
CA ILE A 212 -3.40 11.19 5.37
C ILE A 212 -2.39 10.99 6.50
N ILE A 213 -1.97 12.08 7.13
CA ILE A 213 -1.05 12.10 8.27
C ILE A 213 -1.88 11.98 9.55
N ARG A 214 -1.61 10.96 10.38
CA ARG A 214 -2.51 10.57 11.48
C ARG A 214 -1.93 10.76 12.86
N SER A 215 -0.67 10.41 13.07
CA SER A 215 0.00 10.48 14.36
C SER A 215 1.12 11.51 14.34
N GLU A 216 1.56 11.94 15.53
CA GLU A 216 2.73 12.81 15.69
C GLU A 216 3.96 12.20 15.01
N LYS A 217 4.16 10.88 15.16
CA LYS A 217 5.27 10.19 14.48
C LYS A 217 5.13 10.23 12.96
N GLY A 218 3.90 10.12 12.45
CA GLY A 218 3.64 10.25 11.01
C GLY A 218 3.92 11.66 10.49
N GLU A 219 3.59 12.69 11.28
CA GLU A 219 3.87 14.09 10.93
C GLU A 219 5.36 14.39 10.95
N GLU A 220 6.09 13.94 11.97
CA GLU A 220 7.55 14.04 12.07
C GLU A 220 8.24 13.47 10.82
N ILE A 221 7.94 12.20 10.48
CA ILE A 221 8.52 11.51 9.31
C ILE A 221 8.13 12.21 8.01
N PHE A 222 6.88 12.65 7.87
CA PHE A 222 6.43 13.32 6.65
C PHE A 222 7.13 14.66 6.45
N ASN A 223 7.27 15.48 7.51
CA ASN A 223 7.93 16.78 7.44
C ASN A 223 9.43 16.64 7.13
N GLN A 224 10.11 15.67 7.74
CA GLN A 224 11.51 15.34 7.42
C GLN A 224 11.72 15.04 5.93
N VAL A 225 10.81 14.28 5.31
CA VAL A 225 10.89 13.97 3.86
C VAL A 225 10.56 15.21 3.01
N MET A 226 9.63 16.06 3.45
CA MET A 226 9.29 17.32 2.78
C MET A 226 10.44 18.31 2.77
N GLU A 227 11.14 18.47 3.91
CA GLU A 227 12.28 19.39 4.06
C GLU A 227 13.43 19.04 3.10
N LYS A 228 13.60 17.74 2.78
CA LYS A 228 14.58 17.25 1.81
C LYS A 228 14.16 17.43 0.34
N GLY A 229 12.95 17.89 0.06
CA GLY A 229 12.44 18.04 -1.33
C GLY A 229 12.17 16.71 -2.06
N ILE A 230 12.01 15.61 -1.32
CA ILE A 230 11.78 14.27 -1.86
C ILE A 230 10.33 14.08 -2.34
N LEU A 231 9.42 14.92 -1.85
CA LEU A 231 8.01 14.93 -2.22
C LEU A 231 7.59 16.32 -2.71
N GLU A 232 6.88 16.35 -3.84
CA GLU A 232 6.06 17.47 -4.27
C GLU A 232 4.68 17.33 -3.62
N THR A 233 4.09 18.44 -3.14
CA THR A 233 2.74 18.42 -2.54
C THR A 233 1.84 19.53 -3.04
N ARG A 234 0.53 19.28 -2.96
CA ARG A 234 -0.50 20.31 -3.16
C ARG A 234 -1.65 20.17 -2.14
N PRO A 235 -2.38 21.27 -1.87
CA PRO A 235 -3.51 21.25 -0.96
C PRO A 235 -4.60 20.27 -1.42
N VAL A 236 -5.11 19.46 -0.48
CA VAL A 236 -6.13 18.46 -0.80
C VAL A 236 -7.49 19.08 -1.11
N GLU A 237 -7.73 20.32 -0.66
CA GLU A 237 -8.96 21.09 -0.85
C GLU A 237 -9.24 21.36 -2.33
N GLN A 238 -8.19 21.35 -3.16
CA GLN A 238 -8.28 21.48 -4.62
C GLN A 238 -8.80 20.18 -5.28
N GLU A 239 -8.81 19.06 -4.54
CA GLU A 239 -9.13 17.71 -5.03
C GLU A 239 -10.51 17.22 -4.56
N LYS A 240 -11.55 18.03 -4.77
CA LYS A 240 -12.93 17.75 -4.31
C LYS A 240 -13.39 16.32 -4.66
N ARG A 241 -13.14 15.87 -5.90
CA ARG A 241 -13.50 14.53 -6.36
C ARG A 241 -12.78 13.41 -5.59
N ALA A 242 -11.50 13.59 -5.26
CA ALA A 242 -10.74 12.60 -4.50
C ALA A 242 -11.28 12.48 -3.07
N LEU A 243 -11.61 13.62 -2.43
CA LEU A 243 -12.22 13.66 -1.10
C LEU A 243 -13.61 13.03 -1.06
N GLU A 244 -14.46 13.32 -2.04
CA GLU A 244 -15.78 12.70 -2.18
C GLU A 244 -15.68 11.18 -2.33
N LEU A 245 -14.76 10.71 -3.19
CA LEU A 245 -14.53 9.29 -3.39
C LEU A 245 -13.95 8.61 -2.14
N LEU A 246 -12.99 9.23 -1.45
CA LEU A 246 -12.47 8.74 -0.17
C LEU A 246 -13.61 8.56 0.85
N SER A 247 -14.47 9.58 0.99
CA SER A 247 -15.63 9.54 1.89
C SER A 247 -16.62 8.43 1.51
N LYS A 248 -16.96 8.34 0.21
CA LYS A 248 -17.87 7.32 -0.32
C LYS A 248 -17.34 5.91 -0.10
N LEU A 249 -16.10 5.64 -0.49
CA LEU A 249 -15.48 4.31 -0.36
C LEU A 249 -15.33 3.89 1.10
N THR A 250 -15.00 4.84 1.99
CA THR A 250 -14.97 4.57 3.43
C THR A 250 -16.35 4.15 3.95
N LYS A 251 -17.42 4.90 3.62
CA LYS A 251 -18.80 4.56 4.03
C LYS A 251 -19.23 3.20 3.46
N MET A 252 -18.94 2.93 2.20
CA MET A 252 -19.24 1.64 1.55
C MET A 252 -18.51 0.49 2.23
N LYS A 253 -17.22 0.66 2.55
CA LYS A 253 -16.40 -0.36 3.22
C LYS A 253 -16.93 -0.67 4.61
N ARG A 254 -17.26 0.36 5.42
CA ARG A 254 -17.87 0.20 6.74
C ARG A 254 -19.18 -0.58 6.66
N LYS A 255 -20.11 -0.15 5.78
CA LYS A 255 -21.41 -0.82 5.59
C LYS A 255 -21.28 -2.28 5.14
N ARG A 256 -20.23 -2.62 4.38
CA ARG A 256 -20.02 -4.00 3.92
C ARG A 256 -19.58 -4.94 5.04
N GLY A 257 -18.78 -4.44 5.98
CA GLY A 257 -18.20 -5.24 7.06
C GLY A 257 -19.01 -5.28 8.37
N THR A 258 -20.12 -4.55 8.42
CA THR A 258 -21.11 -4.54 9.51
C THR A 258 -22.36 -5.28 9.06
#